data_AF-A0A1Y3BUA6-F1
#
_entry.id   AF-A0A1Y3BUA6-F1
#
_cell.length_a   1.000
_cell.length_b   1.000
_cell.length_c   1.000
_cell.angle_alpha   90.00
_cell.angle_beta   90.00
_cell.angle_gamma   90.00
#
_symmetry.space_group_name_H-M   'P 1'
#
loop_
_entity.id
_entity.type
_entity.pdbx_description
1 polymer ?
#
loop_
_entity_poly.entity_id
_entity_poly.type
_entity_poly.pdbx_seq_one_letter_code
_entity_poly.pdbx_strand_id
1 'polypeptide(L)' 'MFHTNGFGSITMGSNARDLVALTNEALSISITQKKSIIDTNTIRSALHRQIWDLRSR' A
#
# COMPACT_ATOMS: atom_id res chain seq x y z
N MET A 1 8.74 -14.35 -19.53
CA MET A 1 7.35 -13.93 -19.25
C MET A 1 7.31 -13.31 -17.87
N PHE A 2 7.39 -11.99 -17.79
CA PHE A 2 7.20 -11.27 -16.54
C PHE A 2 5.70 -11.12 -16.34
N HIS A 3 5.14 -11.88 -15.40
CA HIS A 3 3.75 -11.74 -15.00
C HIS A 3 3.64 -10.40 -14.25
N THR A 4 3.37 -9.33 -14.98
CA THR A 4 3.03 -8.04 -14.37
C THR A 4 1.62 -8.16 -13.81
N ASN A 5 1.50 -8.75 -12.63
CA ASN A 5 0.43 -8.44 -11.68
C ASN A 5 0.67 -7.00 -11.15
N GLY A 6 0.87 -6.07 -12.07
CA GLY A 6 1.12 -4.67 -11.79
C GLY A 6 -0.11 -4.14 -11.08
N PHE A 7 0.13 -3.38 -10.02
CA PHE A 7 -0.85 -2.41 -9.58
C PHE A 7 -1.33 -1.66 -10.83
N GLY A 8 -2.60 -1.82 -11.21
CA GLY A 8 -3.22 -0.88 -12.12
C GLY A 8 -3.04 0.54 -11.56
N SER A 9 -3.18 1.57 -12.39
CA SER A 9 -3.20 2.94 -11.87
C SER A 9 -4.38 3.07 -10.92
N ILE A 10 -4.11 3.06 -9.61
CA ILE A 10 -5.11 3.31 -8.60
C ILE A 10 -5.06 4.81 -8.34
N THR A 11 -6.13 5.50 -8.73
CA THR A 11 -6.33 6.91 -8.43
C THR A 11 -6.48 7.05 -6.93
N MET A 12 -5.35 7.18 -6.23
CA MET A 12 -5.33 7.67 -4.85
C MET A 12 -5.63 9.17 -4.91
N GLY A 13 -6.36 9.69 -3.91
CA GLY A 13 -6.67 11.11 -3.83
C GLY A 13 -5.41 11.94 -4.04
N SER A 14 -5.51 13.07 -4.74
CA SER A 14 -4.39 13.93 -5.15
C SER A 14 -3.67 14.63 -3.98
N ASN A 15 -3.79 14.09 -2.76
CA ASN A 15 -3.35 14.69 -1.53
C ASN A 15 -2.06 14.02 -1.05
N ALA A 16 -1.00 14.82 -0.86
CA ALA A 16 0.29 14.33 -0.39
C ALA A 16 0.18 13.58 0.97
N ARG A 17 -0.83 13.91 1.79
CA ARG A 17 -1.08 13.22 3.07
C ARG A 17 -1.49 11.76 2.89
N ASP A 18 -2.27 11.45 1.86
CA ASP A 18 -2.75 10.09 1.60
C ASP A 18 -1.59 9.19 1.15
N LEU A 19 -0.66 9.76 0.36
CA LEU A 19 0.59 9.10 -0.02
C LEU A 19 1.48 8.81 1.20
N VAL A 20 1.68 9.80 2.08
CA VAL A 20 2.47 9.60 3.31
C VAL A 20 1.85 8.52 4.20
N ALA A 21 0.52 8.54 4.37
CA ALA A 21 -0.19 7.53 5.14
C ALA A 21 -0.03 6.11 4.53
N LEU A 22 -0.07 5.99 3.20
CA LEU A 22 0.12 4.71 2.51
C LEU A 22 1.55 4.18 2.71
N THR A 23 2.57 5.04 2.54
CA THR A 23 3.97 4.65 2.72
C THR A 23 4.26 4.24 4.17
N ASN A 24 3.72 4.96 5.15
CA ASN A 24 3.87 4.62 6.57
C ASN A 24 3.24 3.26 6.90
N GLU A 25 2.06 2.98 6.35
CA GLU A 25 1.40 1.68 6.53
C GLU A 25 2.21 0.55 5.87
N ALA A 26 2.71 0.77 4.65
CA ALA A 26 3.57 -0.19 3.97
C ALA A 26 4.86 -0.47 4.76
N LEU A 27 5.49 0.57 5.33
CA LEU A 27 6.67 0.44 6.18
C LEU A 27 6.36 -0.34 7.48
N SER A 28 5.23 -0.05 8.12
CA SER A 28 4.77 -0.76 9.32
C SER A 28 4.58 -2.26 9.05
N ILE A 29 3.96 -2.59 7.91
CA ILE A 29 3.77 -3.98 7.47
C ILE A 29 5.11 -4.65 7.16
N SER A 30 6.04 -3.98 6.47
CA SER A 30 7.36 -4.58 6.20
C SER A 30 8.15 -4.82 7.47
N ILE A 31 8.11 -3.91 8.44
CA ILE A 31 8.75 -4.09 9.76
C ILE A 31 8.14 -5.29 10.51
N THR A 32 6.81 -5.38 10.53
CA THR A 32 6.10 -6.51 11.17
C THR A 32 6.47 -7.85 10.53
N GLN A 33 6.63 -7.86 9.20
CA GLN A 33 7.08 -9.03 8.45
C GLN A 33 8.60 -9.23 8.46
N LYS A 34 9.37 -8.39 9.16
CA LYS A 34 10.85 -8.36 9.19
C LYS A 34 11.49 -8.31 7.79
N LYS A 35 10.83 -7.62 6.85
CA LYS A 35 11.35 -7.36 5.51
C LYS A 35 12.12 -6.04 5.49
N SER A 36 13.29 -6.07 4.85
CA SER A 36 14.08 -4.86 4.59
C SER A 36 13.64 -4.11 3.32
N ILE A 37 12.85 -4.76 2.45
CA ILE A 37 12.39 -4.21 1.18
C ILE A 37 10.87 -4.15 1.19
N ILE A 38 10.32 -3.00 0.78
CA ILE A 38 8.88 -2.85 0.50
C ILE A 38 8.61 -3.48 -0.86
N ASP A 39 8.07 -4.70 -0.83
CA ASP A 39 7.63 -5.39 -2.04
C ASP A 39 6.22 -4.93 -2.44
N THR A 40 5.88 -5.17 -3.70
CA THR A 40 4.55 -4.99 -4.31
C THR A 40 3.44 -5.60 -3.45
N ASN A 41 3.69 -6.76 -2.83
CA ASN A 41 2.74 -7.39 -1.92
C ASN A 41 2.48 -6.57 -0.65
N THR A 42 3.50 -5.89 -0.12
CA THR A 42 3.38 -5.01 1.05
C THR A 42 2.56 -3.78 0.72
N ILE A 43 2.80 -3.16 -0.44
CA ILE A 43 2.00 -2.04 -0.95
C ILE A 43 0.53 -2.44 -1.11
N ARG A 44 0.27 -3.68 -1.56
CA ARG A 44 -1.08 -4.25 -1.66
C ARG A 44 -1.80 -4.39 -0.35
N SER A 45 -1.12 -4.90 0.66
CA SER A 45 -1.68 -5.02 2.00
C SER A 45 -1.99 -3.66 2.61
N ALA A 46 -1.09 -2.69 2.45
CA ALA A 46 -1.29 -1.32 2.93
C ALA A 46 -2.50 -0.65 2.27
N LEU A 47 -2.59 -0.76 0.94
CA LEU A 47 -3.69 -0.18 0.19
C LEU A 47 -5.04 -0.82 0.54
N HIS A 48 -5.08 -2.15 0.65
CA HIS A 48 -6.29 -2.86 1.04
C HIS A 48 -6.81 -2.38 2.39
N ARG A 49 -5.91 -2.14 3.35
CA ARG A 49 -6.28 -1.64 4.69
C ARG A 49 -6.79 -0.20 4.65
N GLN A 50 -6.21 0.69 3.84
CA GLN A 50 -6.74 2.05 3.67
C GLN A 50 -8.11 2.09 2.99
N ILE A 51 -8.34 1.27 1.96
CA ILE A 51 -9.65 1.18 1.29
C ILE A 51 -10.71 0.65 2.25
N TRP A 52 -10.37 -0.33 3.10
CA TRP A 52 -11.29 -0.81 4.12
C TRP A 52 -11.58 0.25 5.19
N ASP A 53 -10.57 0.98 5.66
CA ASP A 53 -10.77 2.05 6.64
C ASP A 53 -11.66 3.19 6.10
N LEU A 54 -11.55 3.49 4.81
CA LEU A 54 -12.45 4.44 4.14
C LEU A 54 -13.89 3.91 4.05
N ARG A 55 -14.07 2.60 3.87
CA ARG A 55 -15.40 1.97 3.75
C ARG A 55 -16.09 1.75 5.10
N SER A 56 -15.33 1.67 6.20
CA SER A 56 -15.89 1.52 7.54
C SER A 56 -16.38 2.84 8.15
N ARG A 57 -16.19 3.96 7.45
CA ARG A 57 -16.55 5.31 7.87
C ARG A 57 -17.84 5.83 7.23
#